data_AF-A0A183A238-F1
#
_entry.id   AF-A0A183A238-F1
#
_cell.length_a   1.000
_cell.length_b   1.000
_cell.length_c   1.000
_cell.angle_alpha   90.00
_cell.angle_beta   90.00
_cell.angle_gamma   90.00
#
_symmetry.space_group_name_H-M   'P 1'
#
loop_
_entity.id
_entity.type
_entity.pdbx_description
1 polymer ?
#
loop_
_entity_poly.entity_id
_entity_poly.type
_entity_poly.pdbx_seq_one_letter_code
_entity_poly.pdbx_strand_id
1 'polypeptide(L)'
;MDGKITEVQFSNFLLTYAGFSEQKRRKMIRRVKQKFPKSENPPGVTYRDFADFNLLLRSISDVDTALTFHHMAGAAIDQATLKHVALTVANVNLSPHVIDVVFTLFDENSEFNSARYISNFLCSTLWR
;
A
#
# COMPACT_ATOMS: atom_id res chain seq x y z
N MET A 1 -10.86 -15.44 18.65
CA MET A 1 -10.56 -14.05 18.23
C MET A 1 -9.46 -14.14 17.18
N ASP A 2 -9.81 -14.08 15.90
CA ASP A 2 -8.94 -14.51 14.80
C ASP A 2 -7.79 -13.56 14.43
N GLY A 3 -7.33 -12.70 15.36
CA GLY A 3 -6.08 -11.93 15.20
C GLY A 3 -5.95 -11.09 13.92
N LYS A 4 -7.07 -10.76 13.27
CA LYS A 4 -7.14 -10.06 11.98
C LYS A 4 -7.73 -8.68 12.16
N ILE A 5 -7.11 -7.70 11.52
CA ILE A 5 -7.66 -6.35 11.39
C ILE A 5 -8.41 -6.22 10.06
N THR A 6 -9.43 -5.37 10.01
CA THR A 6 -10.12 -5.07 8.76
C THR A 6 -9.23 -4.25 7.83
N GLU A 7 -9.47 -4.32 6.53
CA GLU A 7 -8.78 -3.57 5.47
C GLU A 7 -8.91 -2.05 5.72
N VAL A 8 -10.06 -1.63 6.25
CA VAL A 8 -10.31 -0.24 6.65
C VAL A 8 -9.47 0.17 7.86
N GLN A 9 -9.32 -0.70 8.86
CA GLN A 9 -8.45 -0.41 10.02
C GLN A 9 -6.99 -0.34 9.58
N PHE A 10 -6.53 -1.29 8.76
CA PHE A 10 -5.20 -1.27 8.16
C PHE A 10 -4.95 0.01 7.37
N SER A 11 -5.90 0.41 6.52
CA SER A 11 -5.81 1.64 5.75
C SER A 11 -5.76 2.89 6.63
N ASN A 12 -6.56 2.98 7.69
CA ASN A 12 -6.50 4.10 8.62
C ASN A 12 -5.17 4.17 9.37
N PHE A 13 -4.58 3.02 9.71
CA PHE A 13 -3.24 2.96 10.29
C PHE A 13 -2.21 3.57 9.33
N LEU A 14 -2.19 3.15 8.05
CA LEU A 14 -1.30 3.71 7.03
C LEU A 14 -1.48 5.22 6.86
N LEU A 15 -2.74 5.68 6.85
CA LEU A 15 -3.07 7.09 6.65
C LEU A 15 -2.80 7.96 7.89
N THR A 16 -2.59 7.37 9.07
CA THR A 16 -2.25 8.12 10.29
C THR A 16 -0.87 8.75 10.18
N TYR A 17 0.08 8.00 9.61
CA TYR A 17 1.46 8.47 9.45
C TYR A 17 1.64 9.37 8.22
N ALA A 18 0.73 9.23 7.24
CA ALA A 18 0.73 9.92 5.96
C ALA A 18 0.80 11.45 5.94
N GLY A 19 0.35 12.10 7.01
CA GLY A 19 0.11 13.55 7.03
C GLY A 19 -0.96 14.06 6.05
N PHE A 20 -1.81 13.20 5.49
CA PHE A 20 -2.85 13.63 4.54
C PHE A 20 -3.97 14.44 5.21
N SER A 21 -4.59 15.34 4.44
CA SER A 21 -5.79 16.06 4.87
C SER A 21 -6.96 15.10 5.13
N GLU A 22 -7.84 15.46 6.06
CA GLU A 22 -8.99 14.62 6.43
C GLU A 22 -9.91 14.34 5.23
N GLN A 23 -10.04 15.31 4.31
CA GLN A 23 -10.80 15.13 3.07
C GLN A 23 -10.18 14.07 2.15
N LYS A 24 -8.86 14.09 1.96
CA LYS A 24 -8.15 13.09 1.15
C LYS A 24 -8.23 11.72 1.81
N ARG A 25 -8.01 11.64 3.13
CA ARG A 25 -8.16 10.42 3.92
C ARG A 25 -9.54 9.80 3.76
N ARG A 26 -10.61 10.59 3.89
CA ARG A 26 -12.00 10.13 3.73
C ARG A 26 -12.27 9.58 2.32
N LYS A 27 -11.75 10.22 1.27
CA LYS A 27 -11.86 9.73 -0.12
C LYS A 27 -11.16 8.37 -0.30
N MET A 28 -9.92 8.23 0.18
CA MET A 28 -9.15 7.00 0.08
C MET A 28 -9.82 5.84 0.84
N ILE A 29 -10.26 6.08 2.08
CA ILE A 29 -10.99 5.08 2.86
C ILE A 29 -12.32 4.68 2.21
N ARG A 30 -13.01 5.63 1.54
CA ARG A 30 -14.25 5.31 0.81
C ARG A 30 -14.01 4.33 -0.33
N ARG A 31 -12.89 4.44 -1.05
CA ARG A 31 -12.51 3.50 -2.12
C ARG A 31 -12.27 2.09 -1.58
N VAL A 32 -11.50 1.97 -0.49
CA VAL A 32 -11.26 0.69 0.19
C VAL A 32 -12.57 0.06 0.64
N LYS A 33 -13.50 0.84 1.24
CA LYS A 33 -14.82 0.35 1.63
C LYS A 33 -15.69 -0.12 0.45
N GLN A 34 -15.53 0.51 -0.72
CA GLN A 34 -16.27 0.13 -1.93
C GLN A 34 -15.73 -1.15 -2.56
N LYS A 35 -14.41 -1.33 -2.58
CA LYS A 35 -13.73 -2.51 -3.13
C LYS A 35 -13.84 -3.72 -2.21
N PHE A 36 -13.73 -3.51 -0.89
CA PHE A 36 -13.78 -4.52 0.15
C PHE A 36 -15.02 -4.30 1.03
N PRO A 37 -16.23 -4.64 0.54
CA PRO A 37 -17.44 -4.56 1.35
C PRO A 37 -17.37 -5.56 2.51
N LYS A 38 -18.13 -5.29 3.57
CA LYS A 38 -18.27 -6.23 4.70
C LYS A 38 -18.91 -7.53 4.19
N SER A 39 -18.11 -8.58 4.01
CA SER A 39 -18.58 -9.94 3.78
C SER A 39 -18.73 -10.68 5.12
N GLU A 40 -19.47 -11.81 5.12
CA GLU A 40 -19.61 -12.65 6.33
C GLU A 40 -18.26 -13.19 6.82
N ASN A 41 -17.30 -13.40 5.92
CA ASN A 41 -15.94 -13.85 6.23
C ASN A 41 -14.91 -12.95 5.52
N PRO A 42 -14.61 -11.75 6.06
CA PRO A 42 -13.61 -10.89 5.46
C PRO A 42 -12.23 -11.57 5.61
N PRO A 43 -11.44 -11.65 4.53
CA PRO A 43 -10.09 -12.23 4.60
C PRO A 43 -9.26 -11.54 5.70
N GLY A 44 -9.39 -10.21 5.82
CA GLY A 44 -8.72 -9.40 6.80
C GLY A 44 -7.22 -9.34 6.57
N VAL A 45 -6.54 -8.50 7.33
CA VAL A 45 -5.07 -8.44 7.35
C VAL A 45 -4.60 -9.12 8.63
N THR A 46 -3.78 -10.16 8.50
CA THR A 46 -3.22 -10.87 9.66
C THR A 46 -2.09 -10.07 10.28
N TYR A 47 -1.74 -10.37 11.55
CA TYR A 47 -0.57 -9.77 12.18
C TYR A 47 0.72 -10.02 11.39
N ARG A 48 0.87 -11.19 10.76
CA ARG A 48 2.03 -11.52 9.94
C ARG A 48 2.12 -10.60 8.73
N ASP A 49 1.02 -10.45 7.99
CA ASP A 49 0.98 -9.55 6.84
C ASP A 49 1.27 -8.10 7.24
N PHE A 50 0.78 -7.70 8.41
CA PHE A 50 1.05 -6.39 8.97
C PHE A 50 2.54 -6.21 9.33
N ALA A 51 3.18 -7.19 9.96
CA ALA A 51 4.60 -7.14 10.31
C ALA A 51 5.49 -7.12 9.06
N ASP A 52 5.16 -7.95 8.07
CA ASP A 52 5.83 -8.01 6.77
C ASP A 52 5.73 -6.67 6.04
N PHE A 53 4.54 -6.05 6.03
CA PHE A 53 4.36 -4.72 5.45
C PHE A 53 5.13 -3.63 6.21
N ASN A 54 5.21 -3.70 7.55
CA ASN A 54 6.04 -2.78 8.33
C ASN A 54 7.53 -2.94 8.02
N LEU A 55 8.01 -4.15 7.73
CA LEU A 55 9.39 -4.37 7.31
C LEU A 55 9.65 -3.71 5.94
N LEU A 56 8.70 -3.82 5.00
CA LEU A 56 8.76 -3.11 3.72
C LEU A 56 8.84 -1.58 3.91
N LEU A 57 8.03 -1.02 4.84
CA LEU A 57 8.07 0.41 5.17
C LEU A 57 9.40 0.88 5.77
N ARG A 58 10.23 -0.02 6.33
CA ARG A 58 11.57 0.34 6.80
C ARG A 58 12.56 0.50 5.65
N SER A 59 12.38 -0.25 4.57
CA SER A 59 13.21 -0.21 3.35
C SER A 59 12.60 0.62 2.24
N ILE A 60 11.77 1.61 2.62
CA ILE A 60 10.92 2.37 1.70
C ILE A 60 11.72 3.17 0.66
N SER A 61 12.90 3.67 1.06
CA SER A 61 13.80 4.45 0.20
C SER A 61 14.35 3.61 -0.94
N ASP A 62 14.73 2.38 -0.63
CA ASP A 62 15.27 1.43 -1.61
C ASP A 62 14.16 0.94 -2.54
N VAL A 63 12.96 0.72 -1.99
CA VAL A 63 11.76 0.35 -2.76
C VAL A 63 11.37 1.46 -3.73
N ASP A 64 11.38 2.72 -3.28
CA ASP A 64 11.07 3.88 -4.11
C ASP A 64 12.07 4.05 -5.26
N THR A 65 13.35 3.87 -4.96
CA THR A 65 14.42 3.89 -5.95
C THR A 65 14.21 2.79 -6.99
N ALA A 66 13.93 1.55 -6.56
CA ALA A 66 13.69 0.41 -7.45
C ALA A 66 12.45 0.63 -8.34
N LEU A 67 11.35 1.14 -7.78
CA LEU A 67 10.15 1.47 -8.54
C LEU A 67 10.40 2.60 -9.54
N THR A 68 11.17 3.62 -9.15
CA THR A 68 11.57 4.72 -10.05
C THR A 68 12.40 4.21 -11.22
N PHE A 69 13.38 3.34 -10.99
CA PHE A 69 14.16 2.71 -12.06
C PHE A 69 13.28 1.88 -13.00
N HIS A 70 12.34 1.10 -12.46
CA HIS A 70 11.37 0.36 -13.29
C HIS A 70 10.48 1.28 -14.13
N HIS A 71 10.03 2.41 -13.58
CA HIS A 71 9.24 3.38 -14.33
C HIS A 71 10.06 4.09 -15.42
N MET A 72 11.32 4.44 -15.14
CA MET A 72 12.25 5.02 -16.12
C MET A 72 12.51 4.08 -17.31
N ALA A 73 12.40 2.77 -17.10
CA ALA A 73 12.49 1.77 -18.17
C ALA A 73 11.21 1.68 -19.04
N GLY A 74 10.21 2.52 -18.80
CA GLY A 74 8.94 2.52 -19.52
C GLY A 74 7.95 1.44 -19.07
N ALA A 75 8.24 0.73 -17.98
CA ALA A 75 7.33 -0.27 -17.43
C ALA A 75 6.26 0.37 -16.53
N ALA A 76 5.03 -0.12 -16.65
CA ALA A 76 3.96 0.24 -15.73
C ALA A 76 4.21 -0.43 -14.38
N ILE A 77 4.00 0.30 -13.29
CA ILE A 77 4.06 -0.27 -11.94
C ILE A 77 2.71 -0.90 -11.67
N ASP A 78 2.68 -2.23 -11.71
CA ASP A 78 1.54 -3.07 -11.39
C ASP A 78 1.74 -3.80 -10.05
N GLN A 79 0.72 -4.57 -9.63
CA GLN A 79 0.78 -5.36 -8.40
C GLN A 79 1.92 -6.40 -8.43
N ALA A 80 2.23 -6.96 -9.61
CA ALA A 80 3.31 -7.93 -9.78
C ALA A 80 4.69 -7.30 -9.56
N THR A 81 4.89 -6.09 -10.08
CA THR A 81 6.10 -5.28 -9.88
C THR A 81 6.29 -4.96 -8.41
N LEU A 82 5.25 -4.47 -7.72
CA LEU A 82 5.34 -4.18 -6.29
C LEU A 82 5.69 -5.43 -5.47
N LYS A 83 5.11 -6.59 -5.81
CA LYS A 83 5.44 -7.87 -5.17
C LYS A 83 6.91 -8.24 -5.38
N HIS A 84 7.40 -8.11 -6.61
CA HIS A 84 8.78 -8.43 -6.96
C HIS A 84 9.77 -7.50 -6.24
N VAL A 85 9.49 -6.20 -6.20
CA VAL A 85 10.31 -5.22 -5.50
C VAL A 85 10.31 -5.48 -3.99
N ALA A 86 9.15 -5.79 -3.39
CA ALA A 86 9.08 -6.14 -1.97
C ALA A 86 9.92 -7.38 -1.63
N LEU A 87 9.92 -8.39 -2.49
CA LEU A 87 10.74 -9.59 -2.33
C LEU A 87 12.23 -9.30 -2.56
N THR A 88 12.58 -8.52 -3.57
CA THR A 88 13.97 -8.31 -3.97
C THR A 88 14.69 -7.31 -3.07
N VAL A 89 13.99 -6.26 -2.64
CA VAL A 89 14.58 -5.13 -1.90
C VAL A 89 14.42 -5.31 -0.39
N ALA A 90 13.25 -5.74 0.07
CA ALA A 90 12.98 -5.89 1.50
C ALA A 90 13.05 -7.35 1.97
N ASN A 91 13.23 -8.32 1.07
CA ASN A 91 13.15 -9.76 1.36
C ASN A 91 11.82 -10.14 2.06
N VAL A 92 10.73 -9.46 1.68
CA VAL A 92 9.40 -9.64 2.25
C VAL A 92 8.47 -10.27 1.22
N ASN A 93 7.77 -11.33 1.62
CA ASN A 93 6.71 -11.93 0.82
C ASN A 93 5.34 -11.39 1.24
N LEU A 94 4.89 -10.32 0.58
CA LEU A 94 3.58 -9.75 0.83
C LEU A 94 2.45 -10.64 0.31
N SER A 95 1.41 -10.81 1.14
CA SER A 95 0.16 -11.44 0.73
C SER A 95 -0.50 -10.68 -0.43
N PRO A 96 -1.02 -11.38 -1.46
CA PRO A 96 -1.73 -10.74 -2.56
C PRO A 96 -2.88 -9.84 -2.08
N HIS A 97 -3.54 -10.21 -0.99
CA HIS A 97 -4.63 -9.41 -0.40
C HIS A 97 -4.13 -8.06 0.10
N VAL A 98 -3.00 -8.01 0.80
CA VAL A 98 -2.43 -6.74 1.28
C VAL A 98 -1.99 -5.86 0.13
N ILE A 99 -1.40 -6.44 -0.91
CA ILE A 99 -1.03 -5.71 -2.12
C ILE A 99 -2.27 -5.07 -2.74
N ASP A 100 -3.37 -5.81 -2.89
CA ASP A 100 -4.60 -5.29 -3.49
C ASP A 100 -5.24 -4.18 -2.64
N VAL A 101 -5.21 -4.30 -1.31
CA VAL A 101 -5.67 -3.25 -0.39
C VAL A 101 -4.83 -1.97 -0.53
N VAL A 102 -3.50 -2.10 -0.55
CA VAL A 102 -2.58 -0.95 -0.72
C VAL A 102 -2.78 -0.31 -2.09
N PHE A 103 -2.86 -1.11 -3.15
CA PHE A 103 -3.10 -0.62 -4.50
C PHE A 103 -4.43 0.15 -4.56
N THR A 104 -5.52 -0.44 -4.08
CA THR A 104 -6.85 0.20 -4.00
C THR A 104 -6.83 1.49 -3.18
N LEU A 105 -6.05 1.53 -2.10
CA LEU A 105 -5.94 2.69 -1.24
C LEU A 105 -5.32 3.90 -1.99
N PHE A 106 -4.30 3.64 -2.81
CA PHE A 106 -3.55 4.64 -3.57
C PHE A 106 -3.98 4.80 -5.04
N ASP A 107 -4.92 3.98 -5.50
CA ASP A 107 -5.50 4.06 -6.85
C ASP A 107 -6.46 5.25 -6.93
N GLU A 108 -5.88 6.44 -7.12
CA GLU A 108 -6.63 7.62 -7.49
C GLU A 108 -6.89 7.59 -8.99
N ASN A 109 -8.08 7.09 -9.33
CA ASN A 109 -8.68 6.97 -10.65
C ASN A 109 -8.08 7.91 -11.74
N SER A 110 -7.67 7.28 -12.84
CA SER A 110 -7.26 7.81 -14.15
C SER A 110 -5.87 8.50 -14.27
N GLU A 111 -4.96 7.70 -14.84
CA GLU A 111 -3.81 8.07 -15.67
C GLU A 111 -2.47 8.37 -14.96
N PHE A 112 -1.58 7.38 -15.09
CA PHE A 112 -0.12 7.50 -15.10
C PHE A 112 0.60 7.83 -13.77
N ASN A 113 -0.11 8.03 -12.66
CA ASN A 113 0.50 8.59 -11.44
C ASN A 113 0.40 7.74 -10.16
N SER A 114 -0.23 6.56 -10.14
CA SER A 114 -0.34 5.70 -8.94
C SER A 114 1.04 5.35 -8.36
N ALA A 115 1.98 4.99 -9.23
CA ALA A 115 3.40 4.84 -8.93
C ALA A 115 4.03 6.06 -8.23
N ARG A 116 3.84 7.24 -8.83
CA ARG A 116 4.40 8.51 -8.34
C ARG A 116 3.74 8.95 -7.04
N TYR A 117 2.49 8.56 -6.81
CA TYR A 117 1.80 8.79 -5.54
C TYR A 117 2.25 7.83 -4.45
N ILE A 118 2.54 6.57 -4.76
CA ILE A 118 3.18 5.65 -3.81
C ILE A 118 4.56 6.22 -3.48
N SER A 119 5.40 6.48 -4.47
CA SER A 119 6.71 7.15 -4.30
C SER A 119 6.63 8.42 -3.43
N ASN A 120 5.80 9.39 -3.81
CA ASN A 120 5.62 10.64 -3.04
C ASN A 120 5.03 10.42 -1.66
N PHE A 121 4.15 9.43 -1.47
CA PHE A 121 3.59 9.06 -0.17
C PHE A 121 4.67 8.46 0.73
N LEU A 122 5.45 7.51 0.22
CA LEU A 122 6.56 6.89 0.94
C LEU A 122 7.61 7.95 1.32
N CYS A 123 7.87 8.91 0.42
CA CYS A 123 8.79 10.02 0.63
C CYS A 123 8.24 11.08 1.61
N SER A 124 6.94 11.45 1.53
CA SER A 124 6.32 12.46 2.41
C SER A 124 5.98 11.94 3.81
N THR A 125 5.78 10.63 3.98
CA THR A 125 5.41 10.00 5.25
C THR A 125 6.61 9.82 6.18
N LEU A 126 7.85 9.86 5.63
CA LEU A 126 9.07 9.58 6.39
C LEU A 126 10.15 10.67 6.31
N TRP A 127 9.97 11.74 5.52
CA TRP A 127 10.77 12.97 5.65
C TRP A 127 10.03 14.05 6.44
N ARG A 128 9.78 13.73 7.71
CA ARG A 128 9.61 14.70 8.80
C ARG A 128 10.45 14.27 10.00
#